data_AF-J2GR10-F1
#
_entry.id   AF-J2GR10-F1
#
_cell.length_a   1.000
_cell.length_b   1.000
_cell.length_c   1.000
_cell.angle_alpha   90.00
_cell.angle_beta   90.00
_cell.angle_gamma   90.00
#
_symmetry.space_group_name_H-M   'P 1'
#
loop_
_entity.id
_entity.type
_entity.pdbx_description
1 polymer ?
#
loop_
_entity_poly.entity_id
_entity_poly.type
_entity_poly.pdbx_seq_one_letter_code
_entity_poly.pdbx_strand_id
1 'polypeptide(L)'
;MWLTSEKLDDAWRPNRAGFLMYADRDGKRLNVVVDPGKPASWTREPYYSRLKAMSQRAHDGYELLICIGDRRVVMFPTEDVDLGVLNPDHKLVSGYVDRDGARVPFAMVLSDVE
;
A
#
# COMPACT_ATOMS: atom_id res chain seq x y z
N MET A 1 -3.81 7.62 -15.43
CA MET A 1 -3.22 6.68 -16.41
C MET A 1 -3.33 5.28 -15.79
N TRP A 2 -4.27 4.43 -16.26
CA TRP A 2 -4.35 3.03 -15.82
C TRP A 2 -3.27 2.28 -16.61
N LEU A 3 -2.10 2.08 -16.02
CA LEU A 3 -0.89 1.88 -16.82
C LEU A 3 -0.58 0.41 -17.09
N THR A 4 -0.99 -0.04 -18.28
CA THR A 4 -0.09 -0.62 -19.32
C THR A 4 0.83 -1.77 -18.89
N SER A 5 0.45 -2.52 -17.87
CA SER A 5 1.04 -3.81 -17.57
C SER A 5 0.19 -4.88 -18.22
N GLU A 6 0.76 -5.61 -19.18
CA GLU A 6 0.17 -6.83 -19.79
C GLU A 6 -0.23 -7.89 -18.73
N LYS A 7 0.02 -7.65 -17.44
CA LYS A 7 -0.21 -8.56 -16.31
C LYS A 7 -1.46 -8.26 -15.47
N LEU A 8 -2.26 -7.25 -15.79
CA LEU A 8 -3.51 -6.96 -15.08
C LEU A 8 -4.69 -7.28 -16.00
N ASP A 9 -5.43 -8.32 -15.64
CA ASP A 9 -6.58 -8.78 -16.39
C ASP A 9 -7.84 -7.94 -16.10
N ASP A 10 -8.94 -8.38 -16.69
CA ASP A 10 -10.24 -7.73 -16.65
C ASP A 10 -10.84 -7.63 -15.24
N ALA A 11 -10.37 -8.40 -14.25
CA ALA A 11 -10.82 -8.30 -12.86
C ALA A 11 -10.28 -7.02 -12.18
N TRP A 12 -9.12 -6.52 -12.62
CA TRP A 12 -8.44 -5.35 -12.04
C TRP A 12 -9.02 -4.00 -12.51
N ARG A 13 -10.04 -4.01 -13.36
CA ARG A 13 -10.74 -2.78 -13.74
C ARG A 13 -11.32 -2.11 -12.49
N PRO A 14 -11.17 -0.79 -12.30
CA PRO A 14 -11.58 -0.12 -11.06
C PRO A 14 -13.05 -0.35 -10.67
N ASN A 15 -13.96 -0.41 -11.64
CA ASN A 15 -15.38 -0.69 -11.40
C ASN A 15 -15.65 -2.12 -10.89
N ARG A 16 -14.75 -3.08 -11.14
CA ARG A 16 -14.83 -4.47 -10.64
C ARG A 16 -14.02 -4.66 -9.36
N ALA A 17 -12.78 -4.19 -9.35
CA ALA A 17 -11.87 -4.30 -8.21
C ALA A 17 -12.34 -3.47 -7.01
N GLY A 18 -12.96 -2.31 -7.25
CA GLY A 18 -13.29 -1.34 -6.20
C GLY A 18 -12.07 -0.53 -5.72
N PHE A 19 -11.00 -0.50 -6.50
CA PHE A 19 -9.82 0.33 -6.27
C PHE A 19 -9.10 0.63 -7.58
N LEU A 20 -8.21 1.62 -7.56
CA LEU A 20 -7.28 1.91 -8.64
C LEU A 20 -5.84 1.86 -8.12
N MET A 21 -4.89 1.69 -9.03
CA MET A 21 -3.46 1.62 -8.70
C MET A 21 -2.68 2.64 -9.52
N TYR A 22 -1.73 3.32 -8.88
CA TYR A 22 -0.74 4.14 -9.58
C TYR A 22 0.57 4.18 -8.82
N ALA A 23 1.68 4.27 -9.55
CA ALA A 23 2.98 4.52 -8.95
C ALA A 23 3.23 6.03 -8.83
N ASP A 24 3.91 6.46 -7.77
CA ASP A 24 4.41 7.83 -7.66
C ASP A 24 5.48 8.11 -8.74
N ARG A 25 5.74 9.39 -8.99
CA ARG A 25 6.62 9.84 -10.09
C ARG A 25 8.05 9.28 -10.00
N ASP A 26 8.54 9.04 -8.78
CA ASP A 26 9.87 8.48 -8.55
C ASP A 26 9.91 6.94 -8.65
N GLY A 27 8.76 6.29 -8.85
CA GLY A 27 8.64 4.85 -8.97
C GLY A 27 8.95 4.10 -7.67
N LYS A 28 8.96 4.78 -6.51
CA LYS A 28 9.27 4.19 -5.20
C LYS A 28 8.04 3.83 -4.37
N ARG A 29 6.85 4.26 -4.77
CA ARG A 29 5.59 3.92 -4.10
C ARG A 29 4.53 3.44 -5.08
N LEU A 30 3.77 2.43 -4.69
CA LEU A 30 2.48 2.04 -5.28
C LEU A 30 1.36 2.52 -4.36
N ASN A 31 0.47 3.33 -4.89
CA ASN A 31 -0.76 3.70 -4.22
C ASN A 31 -1.89 2.80 -4.72
N VAL A 32 -2.57 2.13 -3.81
CA VAL A 32 -3.83 1.39 -4.05
C VAL A 32 -4.95 2.20 -3.43
N VAL A 33 -5.65 2.98 -4.26
CA VAL A 33 -6.72 3.87 -3.80
C VAL A 33 -8.04 3.11 -3.87
N VAL A 34 -8.55 2.74 -2.71
CA VAL A 34 -9.76 1.94 -2.51
C VAL A 34 -10.97 2.85 -2.40
N ASP A 35 -12.05 2.45 -3.07
CA ASP A 35 -13.37 3.06 -2.92
C ASP A 35 -13.81 2.99 -1.43
N PRO A 36 -14.04 4.12 -0.75
CA PRO A 36 -14.49 4.12 0.66
C PRO A 36 -15.83 3.40 0.88
N GLY A 37 -16.67 3.28 -0.15
CA GLY A 37 -17.90 2.48 -0.11
C GLY A 37 -17.66 0.97 -0.15
N LYS A 38 -16.43 0.52 -0.44
CA LYS A 38 -16.01 -0.88 -0.52
C LYS A 38 -14.64 -1.09 0.16
N PRO A 39 -14.49 -0.80 1.46
CA PRO A 39 -13.19 -0.74 2.13
C PRO A 39 -12.44 -2.07 2.16
N ALA A 40 -13.15 -3.20 2.05
CA ALA A 40 -12.57 -4.55 2.03
C ALA A 40 -12.26 -5.07 0.60
N SER A 41 -12.45 -4.26 -0.44
CA SER A 41 -12.24 -4.70 -1.83
C SER A 41 -10.83 -5.24 -2.10
N TRP A 42 -9.81 -4.60 -1.54
CA TRP A 42 -8.40 -4.93 -1.77
C TRP A 42 -7.95 -6.23 -1.10
N THR A 43 -8.67 -6.70 -0.07
CA THR A 43 -8.34 -7.96 0.64
C THR A 43 -8.96 -9.18 -0.03
N ARG A 44 -9.80 -8.99 -1.05
CA ARG A 44 -10.40 -10.11 -1.80
C ARG A 44 -9.38 -10.71 -2.76
N GLU A 45 -9.46 -12.03 -2.95
CA GLU A 45 -8.73 -12.68 -4.04
C GLU A 45 -9.35 -12.32 -5.42
N PRO A 46 -8.52 -12.19 -6.48
CA PRO A 46 -7.08 -12.45 -6.54
C PRO A 46 -6.20 -11.25 -6.12
N TYR A 47 -6.81 -10.18 -5.61
CA TYR A 47 -6.13 -8.90 -5.40
C TYR A 47 -5.14 -8.97 -4.26
N TYR A 48 -5.55 -9.54 -3.12
CA TYR A 48 -4.71 -9.60 -1.94
C TYR A 48 -3.40 -10.34 -2.19
N SER A 49 -3.45 -11.58 -2.69
CA SER A 49 -2.25 -12.36 -3.02
C SER A 49 -1.33 -11.64 -4.01
N ARG A 50 -1.90 -10.96 -5.01
CA ARG A 50 -1.13 -10.21 -6.00
C ARG A 50 -0.48 -8.95 -5.41
N LEU A 51 -1.19 -8.18 -4.58
CA LEU A 51 -0.64 -7.03 -3.87
C LEU A 51 0.46 -7.47 -2.91
N LYS A 52 0.25 -8.57 -2.18
CA LYS A 52 1.26 -9.17 -1.29
C LYS A 52 2.51 -9.58 -2.05
N ALA A 53 2.38 -10.16 -3.24
CA ALA A 53 3.53 -10.45 -4.11
C ALA A 53 4.26 -9.17 -4.57
N MET A 54 3.54 -8.08 -4.84
CA MET A 54 4.16 -6.78 -5.19
C MET A 54 4.89 -6.15 -4.00
N SER A 55 4.40 -6.37 -2.77
CA SER A 55 5.01 -5.84 -1.54
C SER A 55 6.43 -6.38 -1.27
N GLN A 56 6.86 -7.45 -1.93
CA GLN A 56 8.23 -7.99 -1.85
C GLN A 56 9.31 -6.95 -2.17
N ARG A 57 8.98 -5.96 -3.01
CA ARG A 57 9.87 -4.83 -3.33
C ARG A 57 10.15 -3.91 -2.13
N ALA A 58 9.43 -4.05 -1.03
CA ALA A 58 9.73 -3.31 0.21
C ALA A 58 11.14 -3.59 0.74
N HIS A 59 11.70 -4.77 0.46
CA HIS A 59 13.09 -5.06 0.79
C HIS A 59 14.09 -4.15 0.07
N ASP A 60 13.71 -3.57 -1.08
CA ASP A 60 14.47 -2.63 -1.91
C ASP A 60 14.06 -1.15 -1.65
N GLY A 61 13.24 -0.90 -0.61
CA GLY A 61 12.75 0.44 -0.27
C GLY A 61 11.53 0.90 -1.06
N TYR A 62 10.81 -0.01 -1.73
CA TYR A 62 9.52 0.30 -2.37
C TYR A 62 8.35 0.26 -1.38
N GLU A 63 7.48 1.26 -1.37
CA GLU A 63 6.33 1.28 -0.49
C GLU A 63 5.05 0.85 -1.23
N LEU A 64 4.24 -0.03 -0.64
CA LEU A 64 2.89 -0.33 -1.11
C LEU A 64 1.88 0.21 -0.09
N LEU A 65 1.19 1.27 -0.48
CA LEU A 65 0.27 2.00 0.38
C LEU A 65 -1.18 1.76 -0.06
N ILE A 66 -2.00 1.24 0.84
CA ILE A 66 -3.45 1.15 0.67
C ILE A 66 -4.09 2.41 1.26
N CYS A 67 -4.86 3.12 0.44
CA CYS A 67 -5.57 4.34 0.81
C CYS A 67 -7.07 4.08 0.79
N ILE A 68 -7.74 4.15 1.95
CA ILE A 68 -9.19 3.97 2.08
C ILE A 68 -9.76 5.26 2.68
N GLY A 69 -10.18 6.20 1.81
CA GLY A 69 -10.46 7.57 2.25
C GLY A 69 -9.22 8.16 2.91
N ASP A 70 -9.31 8.52 4.20
CA ASP A 70 -8.18 9.03 5.01
C ASP A 70 -7.45 7.93 5.80
N ARG A 71 -7.92 6.68 5.77
CA ARG A 71 -7.22 5.55 6.38
C ARG A 71 -6.03 5.12 5.52
N ARG A 72 -4.91 4.78 6.16
CA ARG A 72 -3.70 4.29 5.49
C ARG A 72 -3.27 2.93 6.05
N VAL A 73 -2.94 2.01 5.16
CA VAL A 73 -2.33 0.72 5.51
C VAL A 73 -1.07 0.54 4.67
N VAL A 74 0.07 0.29 5.30
CA VAL A 74 1.30 -0.07 4.59
C VAL A 74 1.38 -1.59 4.50
N MET A 75 1.41 -2.11 3.27
CA MET A 75 1.53 -3.55 3.05
C MET A 75 2.99 -3.95 2.92
N PHE A 76 3.43 -4.82 3.83
CA PHE A 76 4.71 -5.50 3.77
C PHE A 76 4.52 -6.96 3.34
N PRO A 77 5.59 -7.66 2.94
CA PRO A 77 5.59 -9.11 2.65
C PRO A 77 5.01 -9.98 3.76
N THR A 78 5.28 -9.62 5.02
CA THR A 78 4.93 -10.45 6.19
C THR A 78 3.64 -10.00 6.87
N GLU A 79 3.32 -8.71 6.80
CA GLU A 79 2.18 -8.13 7.53
C GLU A 79 1.64 -6.89 6.84
N ASP A 80 0.45 -6.47 7.25
CA ASP A 80 -0.17 -5.23 6.81
C ASP A 80 -0.28 -4.32 8.03
N VAL A 81 0.42 -3.18 8.02
CA VAL A 81 0.45 -2.24 9.14
C VAL A 81 -0.59 -1.16 8.93
N ASP A 82 -1.68 -1.24 9.70
CA ASP A 82 -2.76 -0.26 9.67
C ASP A 82 -2.43 0.94 10.55
N LEU A 83 -2.28 2.11 9.93
CA LEU A 83 -1.97 3.37 10.61
C LEU A 83 -3.23 4.12 11.04
N GLY A 84 -4.41 3.60 10.76
CA GLY A 84 -5.68 4.28 11.02
C GLY A 84 -5.88 5.49 10.11
N VAL A 85 -6.74 6.41 10.56
CA VAL A 85 -7.06 7.67 9.85
C VAL A 85 -5.91 8.65 10.05
N LEU A 86 -5.36 9.15 8.95
CA LEU A 86 -4.24 10.09 8.97
C LEU A 86 -4.69 11.49 8.59
N ASN A 87 -4.11 12.50 9.25
CA ASN A 87 -4.15 13.86 8.74
C ASN A 87 -3.34 13.91 7.42
N PRO A 88 -3.90 14.45 6.32
CA PRO A 88 -3.19 14.61 5.05
C PRO A 88 -1.85 15.36 5.16
N ASP A 89 -1.68 16.22 6.16
CA ASP A 89 -0.47 17.01 6.36
C ASP A 89 0.67 16.21 7.03
N HIS A 90 0.36 15.06 7.64
CA HIS A 90 1.38 14.26 8.32
C HIS A 90 2.19 13.40 7.34
N LYS A 91 3.49 13.30 7.61
CA LYS A 91 4.38 12.45 6.83
C LYS A 91 4.32 11.00 7.32
N LEU A 92 4.05 10.08 6.40
CA LEU A 92 4.20 8.64 6.62
C LEU A 92 5.66 8.24 6.36
N VAL A 93 6.25 7.50 7.30
CA VAL A 93 7.54 6.84 7.13
C VAL A 93 7.37 5.35 7.34
N SER A 94 7.94 4.56 6.43
CA SER A 94 7.91 3.10 6.50
C SER A 94 9.26 2.51 6.08
N GLY A 95 9.53 1.28 6.53
CA GLY A 95 10.77 0.59 6.19
C GLY A 95 10.96 -0.68 7.01
N TYR A 96 12.22 -1.06 7.19
CA TYR A 96 12.63 -2.17 8.04
C TYR A 96 13.66 -1.71 9.05
N VAL A 97 13.61 -2.30 10.24
CA VAL A 97 14.64 -2.20 11.26
C VAL A 97 15.18 -3.59 11.56
N ASP A 98 16.49 -3.70 11.78
CA ASP A 98 17.10 -4.93 12.28
C ASP A 98 16.83 -5.06 13.78
N ARG A 99 16.16 -6.14 14.18
CA ARG A 99 15.92 -6.54 15.58
C ARG A 99 16.34 -7.99 15.75
N ASP A 100 17.34 -8.23 16.60
CA ASP A 100 17.86 -9.57 16.89
C ASP A 100 18.24 -10.39 15.64
N GLY A 101 18.78 -9.72 14.62
CA GLY A 101 19.15 -10.34 13.34
C GLY A 101 17.98 -10.58 12.37
N ALA A 102 16.76 -10.19 12.73
CA ALA A 102 15.60 -10.23 11.86
C ALA A 102 15.24 -8.82 11.35
N ARG A 103 14.90 -8.71 10.05
CA ARG A 103 14.34 -7.48 9.48
C ARG A 103 12.85 -7.39 9.82
N VAL A 104 12.50 -6.52 10.75
CA VAL A 104 11.12 -6.28 11.17
C VAL A 104 10.59 -5.04 10.44
N PRO A 105 9.44 -5.12 9.76
CA PRO A 105 8.87 -3.94 9.12
C PRO A 105 8.36 -2.94 10.16
N PHE A 106 8.37 -1.67 9.81
CA PHE A 106 7.74 -0.63 10.60
C PHE A 106 7.04 0.39 9.68
N ALA A 107 5.93 0.94 10.14
CA ALA A 107 5.32 2.11 9.55
C ALA A 107 4.81 3.01 10.67
N MET A 108 5.01 4.32 10.51
CA MET A 108 4.60 5.30 11.50
C MET A 108 4.32 6.65 10.86
N VAL A 109 3.61 7.48 11.60
CA VAL A 109 3.27 8.85 11.22
C VAL A 109 4.20 9.77 11.98
N LEU A 110 4.98 10.57 11.27
CA LEU A 110 5.70 11.68 11.88
C LEU A 110 4.69 12.81 12.12
N SER A 111 4.39 13.05 13.38
CA SER A 111 3.83 14.33 13.80
C SER A 111 4.97 15.35 13.76
N ASP A 112 4.73 16.54 13.23
CA ASP A 112 5.67 17.63 13.45
C ASP A 112 5.82 17.79 14.97
N VAL A 113 7.07 17.77 15.45
CA VAL A 113 7.38 18.20 16.81
C VAL A 113 7.20 19.72 16.77
N GLU A 114 6.14 20.23 17.39
CA GLU A 114 6.00 21.67 17.66
C GLU A 114 7.22 22.22 18.42
#